data_AF-A0A0L0SW30-F1
#
_entry.id   AF-A0A0L0SW30-F1
#
_cell.length_a   1.000
_cell.length_b   1.000
_cell.length_c   1.000
_cell.angle_alpha   90.00
_cell.angle_beta   90.00
_cell.angle_gamma   90.00
#
_symmetry.space_group_name_H-M   'P 1'
#
loop_
_entity.id
_entity.type
_entity.pdbx_description
1 polymer ?
#
loop_
_entity_poly.entity_id
_entity_poly.type
_entity_poly.pdbx_seq_one_letter_code
_entity_poly.pdbx_strand_id
1 'polypeptide(L)'
;MPLTTDARLPPPRTDAERAALATFELLTESVITRPALGRAEGAGDYPCMCRYNPDADPLATACGPHAQCINRQLFVECVPGVCPVGKKCQNRRILTRQSAAVEVVQTAQKGFGLRALEALPAGAFVLEYTGEVISRSMFLRRAKAYSALGHRHFYFMSLQKDEIIDAQRKGGLARFINHSCNPNCETQK
;
A
#
# COMPACT_ATOMS: atom_id res chain seq x y z
N MET A 1 -12.26 -23.23 4.08
CA MET A 1 -11.45 -22.81 5.23
C MET A 1 -11.57 -21.30 5.35
N PRO A 2 -12.10 -20.77 6.46
CA PRO A 2 -12.19 -19.33 6.63
C PRO A 2 -10.78 -18.79 6.83
N LEU A 3 -10.35 -17.91 5.93
CA LEU A 3 -9.17 -17.08 6.13
C LEU A 3 -9.51 -16.16 7.29
N THR A 4 -8.86 -16.35 8.43
CA THR A 4 -9.03 -15.52 9.62
C THR A 4 -8.62 -14.09 9.29
N THR A 5 -9.60 -13.18 9.21
CA THR A 5 -9.46 -11.75 8.90
C THR A 5 -9.03 -10.93 10.11
N ASP A 6 -8.07 -11.42 10.89
CA ASP A 6 -7.49 -10.66 11.99
C ASP A 6 -6.01 -10.43 11.70
N ALA A 7 -5.77 -9.61 10.68
CA ALA A 7 -4.44 -9.11 10.35
C ALA A 7 -4.04 -8.02 11.36
N ARG A 8 -4.01 -8.37 12.65
CA ARG A 8 -3.25 -7.61 13.63
C ARG A 8 -1.78 -7.75 13.22
N LEU A 9 -1.18 -6.63 12.84
CA LEU A 9 0.26 -6.56 12.57
C LEU A 9 1.00 -7.21 13.75
N PRO A 10 2.04 -8.04 13.52
CA PRO A 10 2.82 -8.61 14.61
C PRO A 10 3.28 -7.52 15.58
N PRO A 11 3.38 -7.84 16.89
CA PRO A 11 3.80 -6.86 17.88
C PRO A 11 5.18 -6.29 17.52
N PRO A 12 5.44 -5.01 17.85
CA PRO A 12 6.70 -4.37 17.50
C PRO A 12 7.89 -5.09 18.11
N ARG A 13 8.87 -5.43 17.27
CA ARG A 13 9.99 -6.30 17.59
C ARG A 13 11.16 -5.56 18.21
N THR A 14 11.29 -4.27 17.91
CA THR A 14 12.40 -3.42 18.37
C THR A 14 11.88 -2.17 19.10
N ASP A 15 12.75 -1.54 19.89
CA ASP A 15 12.46 -0.24 20.50
C ASP A 15 12.21 0.84 19.46
N ALA A 16 12.92 0.80 18.33
CA ALA A 16 12.71 1.73 17.22
C ALA A 16 11.30 1.56 16.64
N GLU A 17 10.85 0.32 16.41
CA GLU A 17 9.50 0.04 15.89
C GLU A 17 8.43 0.47 16.91
N ARG A 18 8.63 0.19 18.21
CA ARG A 18 7.73 0.69 19.28
C ARG A 18 7.64 2.21 19.30
N ALA A 19 8.78 2.90 19.31
CA ALA A 19 8.84 4.35 19.35
C ALA A 19 8.18 4.97 18.10
N ALA A 20 8.40 4.38 16.93
CA ALA A 20 7.80 4.83 15.69
C ALA A 20 6.28 4.65 15.67
N LEU A 21 5.79 3.46 16.03
CA LEU A 21 4.35 3.15 16.07
C LEU A 21 3.60 3.95 17.13
N ALA A 22 4.27 4.44 18.18
CA ALA A 22 3.65 5.32 19.18
C ALA A 22 3.34 6.73 18.65
N THR A 23 3.86 7.12 17.47
CA THR A 23 3.71 8.48 16.92
C THR A 23 2.42 8.71 16.12
N PHE A 24 1.66 7.65 15.81
CA PHE A 24 0.48 7.71 14.94
C PHE A 24 -0.44 6.51 15.18
N GLU A 25 -1.66 6.57 14.65
CA GLU A 25 -2.60 5.45 14.63
C GLU A 25 -2.33 4.57 13.40
N LEU A 26 -2.00 3.30 13.61
CA LEU A 26 -1.76 2.36 12.52
C LEU A 26 -3.07 2.00 11.81
N LEU A 27 -3.08 2.15 10.48
CA LEU A 27 -4.18 1.78 9.60
C LEU A 27 -3.80 0.60 8.72
N THR A 28 -4.73 -0.35 8.60
CA THR A 28 -4.65 -1.45 7.61
C THR A 28 -5.23 -1.08 6.26
N GLU A 29 -6.01 0.00 6.19
CA GLU A 29 -6.64 0.52 4.97
C GLU A 29 -6.84 2.04 5.06
N SER A 30 -6.93 2.70 3.93
CA SER A 30 -7.13 4.15 3.90
C SER A 30 -8.52 4.54 4.39
N VAL A 31 -8.61 5.63 5.15
CA VAL A 31 -9.88 6.19 5.65
C VAL A 31 -10.33 7.31 4.72
N ILE A 32 -11.46 7.13 4.05
CA ILE A 32 -12.04 8.15 3.18
C ILE A 32 -12.79 9.17 4.03
N THR A 33 -12.29 10.41 4.10
CA THR A 33 -12.89 11.43 4.99
C THR A 33 -14.19 12.03 4.47
N ARG A 34 -14.52 11.83 3.18
CA ARG A 34 -15.77 12.28 2.55
C ARG A 34 -16.21 11.31 1.44
N PRO A 35 -17.51 11.02 1.28
CA PRO A 35 -18.00 10.04 0.28
C PRO A 35 -17.70 10.36 -1.20
N ALA A 36 -17.33 11.60 -1.51
CA ALA A 36 -16.98 12.03 -2.86
C ALA A 36 -15.51 11.76 -3.23
N LEU A 37 -14.67 11.39 -2.26
CA LEU A 37 -13.23 11.14 -2.45
C LEU A 37 -12.95 9.64 -2.64
N GLY A 38 -11.76 9.30 -3.14
CA GLY A 38 -11.26 7.93 -3.22
C GLY A 38 -11.95 7.09 -4.29
N ARG A 39 -12.64 7.72 -5.24
CA ARG A 39 -13.27 7.03 -6.36
C ARG A 39 -12.24 6.82 -7.46
N ALA A 40 -12.04 5.57 -7.86
CA ALA A 40 -11.25 5.24 -9.04
C ALA A 40 -12.04 5.61 -10.30
N GLU A 41 -11.50 6.53 -11.11
CA GLU A 41 -12.05 6.83 -12.44
C GLU A 41 -11.95 5.58 -13.32
N GLY A 42 -13.06 5.15 -13.93
CA GLY A 42 -13.06 4.01 -14.86
C GLY A 42 -12.96 2.62 -14.20
N ALA A 43 -13.25 2.50 -12.90
CA ALA A 43 -13.30 1.20 -12.21
C ALA A 43 -14.53 0.38 -12.63
N GLY A 44 -14.41 -0.33 -13.75
CA GLY A 44 -15.31 -1.41 -14.14
C GLY A 44 -14.76 -2.77 -13.71
N ASP A 45 -15.67 -3.74 -13.52
CA ASP A 45 -15.33 -5.14 -13.24
C ASP A 45 -14.86 -5.83 -14.52
N TYR A 46 -13.65 -5.52 -14.99
CA TYR A 46 -13.11 -6.05 -16.23
C TYR A 46 -12.45 -7.43 -16.01
N PRO A 47 -12.96 -8.50 -16.63
CA PRO A 47 -12.29 -9.80 -16.59
C PRO A 47 -10.96 -9.72 -17.34
N CYS A 48 -9.90 -10.27 -16.75
CA CYS A 48 -8.65 -10.47 -17.47
C CYS A 48 -8.78 -11.66 -18.44
N MET A 49 -7.82 -11.81 -19.34
CA MET A 49 -7.78 -12.89 -20.34
C MET A 49 -6.86 -14.06 -19.95
N CYS A 50 -6.49 -14.19 -18.67
CA CYS A 50 -5.59 -15.25 -18.23
C CYS A 50 -6.26 -16.63 -18.29
N ARG A 51 -5.46 -17.65 -18.61
CA ARG A 51 -5.81 -19.06 -18.45
C ARG A 51 -4.86 -19.69 -17.45
N TYR A 52 -5.37 -20.56 -16.60
CA TYR A 52 -4.58 -21.21 -15.56
C TYR A 52 -5.14 -22.61 -15.29
N ASN A 53 -4.29 -23.61 -15.42
CA ASN A 53 -4.56 -24.98 -15.03
C ASN A 53 -3.91 -25.28 -13.67
N PRO A 54 -4.68 -25.48 -12.58
CA PRO A 54 -4.11 -25.73 -11.26
C PRO A 54 -3.26 -27.01 -11.16
N ASP A 55 -3.44 -27.97 -12.08
CA ASP A 55 -2.74 -29.26 -12.04
C ASP A 55 -1.44 -29.26 -12.86
N ALA A 56 -1.24 -28.27 -13.72
CA ALA A 56 -0.10 -28.21 -14.64
C ALA A 56 0.71 -26.92 -14.54
N ASP A 57 0.06 -25.80 -14.22
CA ASP A 57 0.68 -24.47 -14.27
C ASP A 57 1.21 -24.05 -12.89
N PRO A 58 2.45 -23.51 -12.82
CA PRO A 58 2.97 -22.92 -11.59
C PRO A 58 2.09 -21.78 -11.10
N LEU A 59 1.87 -21.64 -9.79
CA LEU A 59 1.03 -20.59 -9.21
C LEU A 59 1.44 -19.17 -9.65
N ALA A 60 2.72 -18.95 -9.94
CA ALA A 60 3.24 -17.66 -10.42
C ALA A 60 2.65 -17.22 -11.79
N THR A 61 2.06 -18.13 -12.57
CA THR A 61 1.39 -17.79 -13.84
C THR A 61 -0.09 -17.43 -13.67
N ALA A 62 -0.66 -17.64 -12.47
CA ALA A 62 -2.05 -17.38 -12.14
C ALA A 62 -2.32 -15.87 -11.93
N CYS A 63 -2.21 -15.06 -12.98
CA CYS A 63 -2.15 -13.60 -12.92
C CYS A 63 -0.98 -13.05 -12.08
N GLY A 64 0.07 -13.84 -11.84
CA GLY A 64 1.23 -13.41 -11.06
C GLY A 64 2.18 -12.50 -11.85
N PRO A 65 3.35 -12.15 -11.27
CA PRO A 65 4.21 -11.13 -11.85
C PRO A 65 4.73 -11.40 -13.25
N HIS A 66 4.87 -12.68 -13.59
CA HIS A 66 5.35 -13.13 -14.90
C HIS A 66 4.20 -13.55 -15.83
N ALA A 67 2.95 -13.41 -15.38
CA ALA A 67 1.79 -13.63 -16.23
C ALA A 67 1.56 -12.40 -17.13
N GLN A 68 1.20 -12.63 -18.40
CA GLN A 68 0.72 -11.59 -19.31
C GLN A 68 -0.73 -11.17 -18.98
N CYS A 69 -1.00 -10.89 -17.70
CA CYS A 69 -2.31 -10.48 -17.23
C CYS A 69 -2.58 -9.02 -17.61
N ILE A 70 -3.55 -8.79 -18.49
CA ILE A 70 -3.92 -7.45 -18.94
C ILE A 70 -4.28 -6.51 -17.77
N ASN A 71 -5.03 -6.98 -16.77
CA ASN A 71 -5.37 -6.15 -15.62
C ASN A 71 -4.11 -5.73 -14.86
N ARG A 72 -3.14 -6.64 -14.67
CA ARG A 72 -1.86 -6.33 -14.00
C ARG A 72 -1.03 -5.32 -14.80
N GLN A 73 -1.00 -5.45 -16.13
CA GLN A 73 -0.31 -4.51 -17.02
C GLN A 73 -0.95 -3.11 -17.01
N LEU A 74 -2.25 -3.03 -16.74
CA LEU A 74 -3.00 -1.78 -16.62
C LEU A 74 -3.09 -1.27 -15.17
N PHE A 75 -2.32 -1.87 -14.24
CA PHE A 75 -2.33 -1.51 -12.81
C PHE A 75 -3.71 -1.64 -12.12
N VAL A 76 -4.53 -2.59 -12.58
CA VAL A 76 -5.85 -2.90 -12.02
C VAL A 76 -5.82 -4.27 -11.35
N GLU A 77 -6.36 -4.38 -10.13
CA GLU A 77 -6.52 -5.68 -9.47
C GLU A 77 -7.63 -6.52 -10.10
N CYS A 78 -7.44 -7.84 -10.13
CA CYS A 78 -8.46 -8.74 -10.63
C CYS A 78 -9.60 -8.91 -9.62
N VAL A 79 -10.85 -8.66 -10.02
CA VAL A 79 -12.00 -8.77 -9.12
C VAL A 79 -12.33 -10.26 -8.81
N PRO A 80 -12.60 -10.63 -7.54
CA PRO A 80 -13.15 -11.94 -7.18
C PRO A 80 -14.45 -12.26 -7.91
N GLY A 81 -14.60 -13.49 -8.43
CA GLY A 81 -15.79 -13.90 -9.19
C GLY A 81 -15.79 -13.48 -10.67
N VAL A 82 -14.95 -12.51 -11.06
CA VAL A 82 -14.87 -12.02 -12.45
C VAL A 82 -13.64 -12.60 -13.18
N CYS A 83 -12.52 -12.74 -12.48
CA CYS A 83 -11.29 -13.28 -13.07
C CYS A 83 -11.43 -14.78 -13.40
N PRO A 84 -11.09 -15.23 -14.63
CA PRO A 84 -11.19 -16.64 -15.04
C PRO A 84 -10.27 -17.58 -14.25
N VAL A 85 -9.17 -17.08 -13.69
CA VAL A 85 -8.26 -17.85 -12.81
C VAL A 85 -8.90 -18.18 -11.45
N GLY A 86 -9.99 -17.49 -11.08
CA GLY A 86 -10.72 -17.76 -9.85
C GLY A 86 -9.92 -17.46 -8.59
N LYS A 87 -9.91 -18.42 -7.65
CA LYS A 87 -9.31 -18.24 -6.30
C LYS A 87 -7.79 -18.26 -6.29
N LYS A 88 -7.14 -18.77 -7.34
CA LYS A 88 -5.68 -18.87 -7.43
C LYS A 88 -5.01 -17.60 -7.98
N CYS A 89 -5.82 -16.62 -8.41
CA CYS A 89 -5.36 -15.34 -8.91
C CYS A 89 -4.43 -14.63 -7.92
N GLN A 90 -3.24 -14.25 -8.38
CA GLN A 90 -2.21 -13.55 -7.62
C GLN A 90 -2.27 -12.01 -7.78
N ASN A 91 -3.15 -11.49 -8.65
CA ASN A 91 -3.32 -10.05 -8.90
C ASN A 91 -4.39 -9.42 -7.98
N ARG A 92 -4.27 -9.65 -6.67
CA ARG A 92 -5.22 -9.20 -5.63
C ARG A 92 -4.50 -8.82 -4.32
N ARG A 93 -3.24 -8.42 -4.39
CA ARG A 93 -2.39 -8.21 -3.21
C ARG A 93 -2.86 -7.04 -2.34
N ILE A 94 -3.45 -5.99 -2.91
CA ILE A 94 -4.02 -4.87 -2.14
C ILE A 94 -5.33 -5.33 -1.50
N LEU A 95 -6.27 -5.86 -2.29
CA LEU A 95 -7.55 -6.41 -1.82
C LEU A 95 -7.39 -7.49 -0.74
N THR A 96 -6.32 -8.29 -0.79
CA THR A 96 -6.03 -9.35 0.18
C THR A 96 -4.97 -8.99 1.22
N ARG A 97 -4.50 -7.72 1.22
CA ARG A 97 -3.55 -7.17 2.20
C ARG A 97 -2.23 -7.96 2.29
N GLN A 98 -1.75 -8.47 1.16
CA GLN A 98 -0.51 -9.23 1.05
C GLN A 98 0.71 -8.32 0.86
N SER A 99 1.13 -7.69 1.96
CA SER A 99 2.34 -6.85 2.01
C SER A 99 3.62 -7.67 2.22
N ALA A 100 4.76 -7.10 1.84
CA ALA A 100 6.08 -7.66 2.14
C ALA A 100 6.41 -7.64 3.63
N ALA A 101 7.23 -8.57 4.10
CA ALA A 101 7.75 -8.53 5.47
C ALA A 101 8.75 -7.37 5.61
N VAL A 102 8.39 -6.37 6.41
CA VAL A 102 9.21 -5.16 6.62
C VAL A 102 9.40 -4.88 8.11
N GLU A 103 10.38 -4.05 8.43
CA GLU A 103 10.66 -3.56 9.77
C GLU A 103 11.01 -2.08 9.76
N VAL A 104 10.51 -1.36 10.77
CA VAL A 104 10.87 0.04 11.01
C VAL A 104 12.19 0.13 11.76
N VAL A 105 13.12 0.91 11.23
CA VAL A 105 14.46 1.10 11.79
C VAL A 105 14.75 2.56 12.08
N GLN A 106 15.53 2.85 13.11
CA GLN A 106 16.08 4.19 13.32
C GLN A 106 17.24 4.41 12.35
N THR A 107 17.20 5.48 11.57
CA THR A 107 18.31 5.89 10.69
C THR A 107 19.12 7.01 11.35
N ALA A 108 20.36 7.20 10.89
CA ALA A 108 21.26 8.21 11.44
C ALA A 108 20.80 9.66 11.18
N GLN A 109 20.19 9.93 10.03
CA GLN A 109 19.90 11.31 9.58
C GLN A 109 18.46 11.56 9.13
N LYS A 110 17.72 10.52 8.73
CA LYS A 110 16.38 10.68 8.12
C LYS A 110 15.25 10.30 9.08
N GLY A 111 15.53 10.17 10.37
CA GLY A 111 14.56 9.69 11.36
C GLY A 111 14.30 8.20 11.19
N PHE A 112 13.04 7.77 11.27
CA PHE A 112 12.68 6.37 11.02
C PHE A 112 12.76 6.03 9.53
N GLY A 113 13.14 4.80 9.24
CA GLY A 113 13.18 4.22 7.91
C GLY A 113 12.51 2.86 7.90
N LEU A 114 12.39 2.28 6.72
CA LEU A 114 11.82 0.96 6.53
C LEU A 114 12.81 0.05 5.79
N ARG A 115 12.98 -1.18 6.27
CA ARG A 115 13.78 -2.22 5.58
C ARG A 115 12.94 -3.47 5.33
N ALA A 116 13.22 -4.17 4.24
CA ALA A 116 12.70 -5.50 4.01
C ALA A 116 13.42 -6.52 4.91
N LEU A 117 12.69 -7.56 5.32
CA LEU A 117 13.21 -8.67 6.13
C LEU A 117 13.54 -9.90 5.30
N GLU A 118 13.17 -9.86 4.03
CA GLU A 118 13.38 -10.90 3.05
C GLU A 118 13.85 -10.28 1.74
N ALA A 119 14.49 -11.08 0.90
CA ALA A 119 14.84 -10.64 -0.45
C ALA A 119 13.55 -10.49 -1.28
N LEU A 120 13.35 -9.30 -1.85
CA LEU A 120 12.21 -9.02 -2.71
C LEU A 120 12.65 -9.03 -4.18
N PRO A 121 12.02 -9.83 -5.05
CA PRO A 121 12.32 -9.80 -6.47
C PRO A 121 11.88 -8.47 -7.09
N ALA A 122 12.51 -8.09 -8.20
CA ALA A 122 12.14 -6.89 -8.95
C ALA A 122 10.65 -6.93 -9.35
N GLY A 123 9.94 -5.82 -9.15
CA GLY A 123 8.50 -5.72 -9.43
C GLY A 123 7.58 -6.42 -8.42
N ALA A 124 8.13 -6.87 -7.27
CA ALA A 124 7.31 -7.32 -6.15
C ALA A 124 6.51 -6.16 -5.55
N PHE A 125 5.26 -6.43 -5.18
CA PHE A 125 4.49 -5.50 -4.36
C PHE A 125 5.04 -5.47 -2.95
N VAL A 126 5.27 -4.27 -2.43
CA VAL A 126 5.89 -4.03 -1.12
C VAL A 126 4.81 -3.69 -0.09
N LEU A 127 4.20 -2.52 -0.21
CA LEU A 127 3.20 -1.99 0.72
C LEU A 127 2.23 -1.08 -0.02
N GLU A 128 1.02 -0.95 0.52
CA GLU A 128 0.11 0.14 0.18
C GLU A 128 0.45 1.39 1.01
N TYR A 129 0.42 2.58 0.38
CA TYR A 129 0.55 3.84 1.09
C TYR A 129 -0.80 4.26 1.66
N THR A 130 -1.11 3.85 2.89
CA THR A 130 -2.40 4.11 3.55
C THR A 130 -2.38 5.35 4.44
N GLY A 131 -3.52 6.04 4.52
CA GLY A 131 -3.74 7.22 5.36
C GLY A 131 -5.18 7.74 5.27
N GLU A 132 -5.41 8.95 5.77
CA GLU A 132 -6.69 9.64 5.55
C GLU A 132 -6.73 10.24 4.14
N VAL A 133 -7.70 9.86 3.31
CA VAL A 133 -7.94 10.50 2.01
C VAL A 133 -8.71 11.80 2.25
N ILE A 134 -8.06 12.93 1.98
CA ILE A 134 -8.53 14.28 2.25
C ILE A 134 -8.58 15.13 0.98
N SER A 135 -9.46 16.14 0.98
CA SER A 135 -9.53 17.12 -0.10
C SER A 135 -8.34 18.07 -0.09
N ARG A 136 -8.04 18.70 -1.23
CA ARG A 136 -7.05 19.78 -1.33
C ARG A 136 -7.21 20.89 -0.29
N SER A 137 -8.44 21.32 -0.02
CA SER A 137 -8.71 22.35 1.00
C SER A 137 -8.38 21.90 2.42
N MET A 138 -8.59 20.62 2.74
CA MET A 138 -8.17 20.05 4.03
C MET A 138 -6.65 19.92 4.11
N PHE A 139 -6.01 19.48 3.02
CA PHE A 139 -4.56 19.41 2.92
C PHE A 139 -3.91 20.75 3.21
N LEU A 140 -4.33 21.83 2.55
CA LEU A 140 -3.76 23.17 2.77
C LEU A 140 -3.89 23.62 4.24
N ARG A 141 -5.03 23.34 4.87
CA ARG A 141 -5.25 23.65 6.29
C ARG A 141 -4.34 22.82 7.20
N ARG A 142 -4.24 21.50 6.98
CA ARG A 142 -3.42 20.59 7.80
C ARG A 142 -1.93 20.88 7.61
N ALA A 143 -1.47 21.12 6.39
CA ALA A 143 -0.07 21.49 6.09
C ALA A 143 0.35 22.76 6.85
N LYS A 144 -0.50 23.80 6.84
CA LYS A 144 -0.24 25.03 7.62
C LYS A 144 -0.17 24.75 9.13
N ALA A 145 -1.11 23.96 9.65
CA ALA A 145 -1.14 23.60 11.07
C ALA A 145 0.10 22.79 11.49
N TYR A 146 0.49 21.79 10.69
CA TYR A 146 1.68 20.96 10.95
C TYR A 146 2.97 21.77 10.90
N SER A 147 3.09 22.70 9.94
CA SER A 147 4.21 23.63 9.91
C SER A 147 4.25 24.53 11.14
N ALA A 148 3.11 25.05 11.61
CA ALA A 148 3.04 25.87 12.80
C ALA A 148 3.37 25.11 14.09
N LEU A 149 3.10 23.80 14.13
CA LEU A 149 3.49 22.89 15.21
C LEU A 149 4.96 22.45 15.13
N GLY A 150 5.74 22.94 14.16
CA GLY A 150 7.15 22.59 13.99
C GLY A 150 7.40 21.15 13.57
N HIS A 151 6.44 20.50 12.89
CA HIS A 151 6.66 19.17 12.35
C HIS A 151 7.78 19.20 11.30
N ARG A 152 8.80 18.37 11.52
CA ARG A 152 9.95 18.22 10.60
C ARG A 152 9.67 17.25 9.45
N HIS A 153 8.74 16.32 9.64
CA HIS A 153 8.39 15.28 8.68
C HIS A 153 6.93 15.44 8.28
N PHE A 154 6.67 15.36 6.97
CA PHE A 154 5.35 15.47 6.36
C PHE A 154 5.03 14.19 5.60
N TYR A 155 3.82 13.68 5.77
CA TYR A 155 3.39 12.39 5.21
C TYR A 155 2.19 12.55 4.27
N PHE A 156 2.27 13.53 3.38
CA PHE A 156 1.26 13.77 2.34
C PHE A 156 1.67 13.12 1.03
N MET A 157 0.74 12.39 0.40
CA MET A 157 0.92 11.80 -0.94
C MET A 157 -0.26 12.18 -1.83
N SER A 158 -0.02 12.68 -3.03
CA SER A 158 -1.12 12.94 -3.97
C SER A 158 -1.66 11.61 -4.51
N LEU A 159 -2.98 11.40 -4.40
CA LEU A 159 -3.65 10.22 -4.94
C LEU A 159 -4.18 10.50 -6.35
N GLN A 160 -4.93 11.59 -6.48
CA GLN A 160 -5.46 12.07 -7.76
C GLN A 160 -5.77 13.56 -7.67
N LYS A 161 -6.37 14.12 -8.73
CA LYS A 161 -6.72 15.54 -8.77
C LYS A 161 -7.57 15.90 -7.55
N ASP A 162 -7.06 16.85 -6.78
CA ASP A 162 -7.69 17.36 -5.55
C ASP A 162 -7.86 16.35 -4.39
N GLU A 163 -7.24 15.17 -4.47
CA GLU A 163 -7.23 14.14 -3.43
C GLU A 163 -5.81 13.81 -2.95
N ILE A 164 -5.64 13.85 -1.63
CA ILE A 164 -4.35 13.67 -0.95
C ILE A 164 -4.53 12.61 0.14
N ILE A 165 -3.59 11.68 0.25
CA ILE A 165 -3.47 10.80 1.41
C ILE A 165 -2.62 11.51 2.45
N ASP A 166 -3.17 11.70 3.64
CA ASP A 166 -2.47 12.22 4.82
C ASP A 166 -2.21 11.08 5.82
N ALA A 167 -0.94 10.70 5.93
CA ALA A 167 -0.47 9.67 6.85
C ALA A 167 0.21 10.26 8.11
N GLN A 168 0.00 11.54 8.43
CA GLN A 168 0.63 12.18 9.59
C GLN A 168 0.14 11.57 10.91
N ARG A 169 -1.19 11.49 11.07
CA ARG A 169 -1.86 11.06 12.30
C ARG A 169 -2.35 9.63 12.27
N LYS A 170 -2.81 9.18 11.09
CA LYS A 170 -3.30 7.82 10.85
C LYS A 170 -2.73 7.33 9.53
N GLY A 171 -2.07 6.17 9.49
CA GLY A 171 -1.47 5.68 8.25
C GLY A 171 -0.87 4.30 8.35
N GLY A 172 -0.21 3.83 7.30
CA GLY A 172 0.46 2.54 7.25
C GLY A 172 1.96 2.63 7.49
N LEU A 173 2.63 1.47 7.51
CA LEU A 173 4.09 1.39 7.62
C LEU A 173 4.84 2.07 6.46
N ALA A 174 4.20 2.17 5.29
CA ALA A 174 4.75 2.82 4.10
C ALA A 174 5.13 4.29 4.34
N ARG A 175 4.58 4.95 5.36
CA ARG A 175 4.96 6.32 5.76
C ARG A 175 6.43 6.45 6.15
N PHE A 176 7.09 5.35 6.54
CA PHE A 176 8.51 5.31 6.91
C PHE A 176 9.44 5.05 5.72
N ILE A 177 8.91 4.94 4.50
CA ILE A 177 9.73 4.86 3.29
C ILE A 177 10.38 6.22 3.05
N ASN A 178 11.71 6.27 3.15
CA ASN A 178 12.47 7.49 2.94
C ASN A 178 12.74 7.75 1.45
N HIS A 179 12.88 9.03 1.11
CA HIS A 179 13.35 9.45 -0.21
C HIS A 179 14.82 9.07 -0.46
N SER A 180 15.12 8.65 -1.68
CA SER A 180 16.46 8.45 -2.24
C SER A 180 16.50 8.97 -3.67
N CYS A 181 17.59 9.65 -4.06
CA CYS A 181 17.84 10.03 -5.46
C CYS A 181 18.18 8.83 -6.34
N ASN A 182 18.61 7.71 -5.73
CA ASN A 182 18.76 6.42 -6.38
C ASN A 182 17.85 5.41 -5.65
N PRO A 183 16.53 5.41 -5.96
CA PRO A 183 15.56 4.60 -5.25
C PRO A 183 15.62 3.12 -5.67
N ASN A 184 15.12 2.24 -4.81
CA ASN A 184 14.97 0.80 -5.08
C ASN A 184 13.50 0.35 -5.16
N CYS A 185 12.56 1.28 -4.97
CA CYS A 185 11.12 1.09 -5.05
C CYS A 185 10.50 2.31 -5.75
N GLU A 186 9.31 2.12 -6.31
CA GLU A 186 8.52 3.18 -6.92
C GLU A 186 7.07 3.13 -6.43
N THR A 187 6.37 4.25 -6.59
CA THR A 187 4.92 4.33 -6.34
C THR A 187 4.17 4.13 -7.64
N GLN A 188 3.13 3.30 -7.64
CA GLN A 188 2.23 3.09 -8.76
C GLN A 188 0.80 3.40 -8.33
N LYS A 189 0.01 3.99 -9.24
CA LYS A 189 -1.41 4.29 -9.08
C LYS A 189 -2.24 3.31 -9.88
#